data_AF-A0A436WMN8-F1
#
_entry.id   AF-A0A436WMN8-F1
#
_cell.length_a   1.000
_cell.length_b   1.000
_cell.length_c   1.000
_cell.angle_alpha   90.00
_cell.angle_beta   90.00
_cell.angle_gamma   90.00
#
_symmetry.space_group_name_H-M   'P 1'
#
loop_
_entity.id
_entity.type
_entity.pdbx_description
1 polymer ?
#
loop_
_entity_poly.entity_id
_entity_poly.type
_entity_poly.pdbx_seq_one_letter_code
_entity_poly.pdbx_strand_id
1 'polypeptide(L)'
;FWGTPLLLNQDQPFDRPWDIRTIVHGHDGYLDIAVLMGIPALCLAVYTFLIAPLRDYMRIPLRKENIYLGDFFMMVLLFAALNGFLESFFFRRADPVWLFFVLSVLGLRQVALRPLAVRRSS
;
A
#
# COMPACT_ATOMS: atom_id res chain seq x y z
N PHE A 1 -51.12 10.95 -4.21
CA PHE A 1 -49.90 10.31 -4.74
C PHE A 1 -48.73 11.29 -4.71
N TRP A 2 -48.77 12.42 -5.44
CA TRP A 2 -47.67 13.40 -5.57
C TRP A 2 -47.37 14.33 -4.37
N GLY A 3 -47.83 14.02 -3.16
CA GLY A 3 -47.72 14.92 -1.99
C GLY A 3 -47.62 14.20 -0.65
N THR A 4 -47.28 12.91 -0.66
CA THR A 4 -47.08 12.13 0.55
C THR A 4 -45.73 12.46 1.20
N PRO A 5 -45.63 12.51 2.54
CA PRO A 5 -44.40 12.87 3.25
C PRO A 5 -43.22 11.91 3.01
N LEU A 6 -43.48 10.74 2.41
CA LEU A 6 -42.47 9.78 1.96
C LEU A 6 -41.65 10.31 0.77
N LEU A 7 -42.29 10.98 -0.20
CA LEU A 7 -41.65 11.52 -1.41
C LEU A 7 -40.83 12.79 -1.12
N LEU A 8 -41.30 13.64 -0.19
CA LEU A 8 -40.61 14.88 0.20
C LEU A 8 -39.28 14.64 0.93
N ASN A 9 -39.06 13.45 1.49
CA ASN A 9 -37.80 13.06 2.12
C ASN A 9 -36.85 12.30 1.18
N GLN A 10 -37.27 12.01 -0.05
CA GLN A 10 -36.43 11.33 -1.05
C GLN A 10 -35.59 12.31 -1.88
N ASP A 11 -35.96 13.59 -1.96
CA ASP A 11 -35.16 14.69 -2.53
C ASP A 11 -34.08 15.18 -1.54
N GLN A 12 -33.37 14.27 -0.88
CA GLN A 12 -32.10 14.65 -0.26
C GLN A 12 -31.07 14.84 -1.39
N PRO A 13 -30.44 16.03 -1.53
CA PRO A 13 -29.42 16.25 -2.55
C PRO A 13 -28.29 15.22 -2.39
N PHE A 14 -28.10 14.37 -3.40
CA PHE A 14 -27.03 13.37 -3.47
C PHE A 14 -25.63 14.02 -3.65
N ASP A 15 -25.59 15.32 -3.97
CA ASP A 15 -24.37 16.11 -4.23
C ASP A 15 -23.81 16.80 -2.99
N ARG A 16 -24.05 16.29 -1.78
CA ARG A 16 -23.41 16.85 -0.59
C ARG A 16 -21.97 16.34 -0.50
N PRO A 17 -20.95 17.20 -0.38
CA PRO A 17 -19.55 16.79 -0.30
C PRO A 17 -19.19 15.99 0.97
N TRP A 18 -20.13 15.83 1.91
CA TRP A 18 -19.97 15.09 3.15
C TRP A 18 -20.86 13.83 3.24
N ASP A 19 -21.56 13.45 2.17
CA ASP A 19 -22.41 12.24 2.18
C ASP A 19 -21.55 10.96 2.26
N ILE A 20 -21.68 10.26 3.38
CA ILE A 20 -20.95 9.01 3.69
C ILE A 20 -21.39 7.86 2.76
N ARG A 21 -22.53 7.98 2.08
CA ARG A 21 -23.04 6.94 1.17
C ARG A 21 -22.33 6.92 -0.19
N THR A 22 -21.72 8.02 -0.61
CA THR A 22 -20.93 8.14 -1.86
C THR A 22 -19.42 8.07 -1.62
N ILE A 23 -18.97 8.00 -0.36
CA ILE A 23 -17.57 7.74 0.04
C ILE A 23 -17.09 6.32 -0.34
N VAL A 24 -17.94 5.50 -0.97
CA VAL A 24 -17.61 4.13 -1.42
C VAL A 24 -16.79 4.11 -2.72
N HIS A 25 -16.39 5.25 -3.27
CA HIS A 25 -15.62 5.33 -4.52
C HIS A 25 -14.22 5.94 -4.34
N GLY A 26 -13.63 5.81 -3.15
CA GLY A 26 -12.18 5.87 -3.03
C GLY A 26 -11.57 4.69 -3.78
N HIS A 27 -10.73 4.95 -4.78
CA HIS A 27 -9.98 3.95 -5.52
C HIS A 27 -8.91 3.31 -4.60
N ASP A 28 -9.33 2.68 -3.51
CA ASP A 28 -8.44 2.21 -2.47
C ASP A 28 -8.08 0.76 -2.77
N GLY A 29 -6.84 0.51 -3.17
CA GLY A 29 -6.39 -0.84 -3.50
C GLY A 29 -6.53 -1.83 -2.33
N TYR A 30 -6.55 -1.34 -1.09
CA TYR A 30 -6.84 -2.16 0.09
C TYR A 30 -8.32 -2.55 0.21
N LEU A 31 -9.25 -1.67 -0.16
CA LEU A 31 -10.68 -2.01 -0.18
C LEU A 31 -10.97 -3.03 -1.29
N ASP A 32 -10.32 -2.90 -2.45
CA ASP A 32 -10.44 -3.89 -3.52
C ASP A 32 -9.98 -5.28 -3.03
N ILE A 33 -8.85 -5.36 -2.33
CA ILE A 33 -8.39 -6.62 -1.70
C ILE A 33 -9.39 -7.17 -0.68
N ALA A 34 -9.96 -6.29 0.16
CA ALA A 34 -10.90 -6.70 1.20
C ALA A 34 -12.22 -7.22 0.63
N VAL A 35 -12.71 -6.62 -0.45
CA VAL A 35 -13.96 -7.02 -1.12
C VAL A 35 -13.73 -8.28 -1.96
N LEU A 36 -12.62 -8.36 -2.68
CA LEU A 36 -12.35 -9.44 -3.64
C LEU A 36 -11.85 -10.72 -2.96
N MET A 37 -11.02 -10.60 -1.92
CA MET A 37 -10.40 -11.74 -1.23
C MET A 37 -10.80 -11.88 0.24
N GLY A 38 -11.56 -10.93 0.78
CA GLY A 38 -12.02 -10.93 2.16
C GLY A 38 -11.06 -10.26 3.16
N ILE A 39 -11.59 -9.98 4.35
CA ILE A 39 -10.85 -9.40 5.48
C ILE A 39 -9.59 -10.20 5.87
N PRO A 40 -9.60 -11.56 5.87
CA PRO A 40 -8.39 -12.32 6.21
C PRO A 40 -7.23 -12.07 5.23
N ALA A 41 -7.54 -11.95 3.94
CA ALA A 41 -6.54 -11.66 2.92
C ALA A 41 -5.98 -10.25 3.07
N LEU A 42 -6.82 -9.27 3.43
CA LEU A 42 -6.37 -7.92 3.76
C LEU A 42 -5.39 -7.92 4.94
N CYS A 43 -5.72 -8.60 6.05
CA CYS A 43 -4.84 -8.68 7.21
C CYS A 43 -3.48 -9.31 6.86
N LEU A 44 -3.50 -10.39 6.06
CA LEU A 44 -2.28 -11.05 5.61
C LEU A 44 -1.46 -10.16 4.66
N ALA A 45 -2.12 -9.43 3.76
CA ALA A 45 -1.47 -8.48 2.86
C ALA A 45 -0.78 -7.38 3.67
N VAL A 46 -1.49 -6.72 4.59
CA VAL A 46 -0.91 -5.69 5.47
C VAL A 46 0.26 -6.22 6.28
N TYR A 47 0.13 -7.42 6.86
CA TYR A 47 1.22 -8.05 7.60
C TYR A 47 2.44 -8.30 6.70
N THR A 48 2.22 -8.85 5.52
CA THR A 48 3.30 -9.22 4.58
C THR A 48 3.96 -8.00 3.94
N PHE A 49 3.18 -6.95 3.70
CA PHE A 49 3.61 -5.75 2.96
C PHE A 49 4.18 -4.66 3.85
N LEU A 50 3.82 -4.60 5.13
CA LEU A 50 4.35 -3.59 6.06
C LEU A 50 5.22 -4.21 7.16
N ILE A 51 4.74 -5.27 7.82
CA ILE A 51 5.42 -5.80 9.02
C ILE A 51 6.67 -6.61 8.63
N ALA A 52 6.57 -7.48 7.63
CA ALA A 52 7.73 -8.25 7.18
C ALA A 52 8.91 -7.37 6.68
N PRO A 53 8.70 -6.39 5.78
CA PRO A 53 9.79 -5.52 5.35
C PRO A 53 10.32 -4.65 6.48
N LEU A 54 9.46 -4.13 7.38
CA LEU A 54 9.93 -3.38 8.54
C LEU A 54 10.85 -4.22 9.44
N ARG A 55 10.52 -5.51 9.65
CA ARG A 55 11.37 -6.44 10.39
C ARG A 55 12.70 -6.69 9.68
N ASP A 56 12.69 -6.78 8.36
CA ASP A 56 13.90 -6.99 7.57
C ASP A 56 14.78 -5.72 7.58
N TYR A 57 14.18 -4.52 7.57
CA TYR A 57 14.91 -3.25 7.73
C TYR A 57 15.63 -3.18 9.09
N MET A 58 14.97 -3.56 10.18
CA MET A 58 15.58 -3.59 11.52
C MET A 58 16.74 -4.60 11.65
N ARG A 59 16.85 -5.56 10.73
CA ARG A 59 17.92 -6.57 10.71
C ARG A 59 19.12 -6.15 9.87
N ILE A 60 19.05 -5.03 9.17
CA ILE A 60 20.14 -4.58 8.30
C ILE A 60 21.39 -4.30 9.15
N PRO A 61 22.54 -4.93 8.84
CA PRO A 61 23.77 -4.66 9.57
C PRO A 61 24.23 -3.22 9.31
N LEU A 62 24.73 -2.54 10.35
CA LEU A 62 25.12 -1.12 10.35
C LEU A 62 26.37 -0.84 9.49
N ARG A 63 26.28 -1.10 8.19
CA ARG A 63 27.27 -0.69 7.17
C ARG A 63 26.67 0.45 6.37
N LYS A 64 27.43 1.52 6.14
CA LYS A 64 26.94 2.74 5.46
C LYS A 64 26.22 2.43 4.14
N GLU A 65 26.81 1.60 3.29
CA GLU A 65 26.23 1.22 1.99
C GLU A 65 24.91 0.44 2.13
N ASN A 66 24.84 -0.50 3.09
CA ASN A 66 23.62 -1.26 3.34
C ASN A 66 22.51 -0.40 3.94
N ILE A 67 22.87 0.60 4.76
CA ILE A 67 21.92 1.55 5.33
C ILE A 67 21.29 2.39 4.21
N TYR A 68 22.10 2.96 3.31
CA TYR A 68 21.58 3.76 2.19
C TYR A 68 20.69 2.94 1.25
N LEU A 69 21.07 1.69 0.94
CA LEU A 69 20.27 0.82 0.10
C LEU A 69 18.96 0.41 0.79
N GLY A 70 19.04 0.10 2.09
CA GLY A 70 17.88 -0.24 2.91
C GLY A 70 16.89 0.91 3.02
N ASP A 71 17.39 2.13 3.23
CA ASP A 71 16.58 3.35 3.34
C ASP A 71 15.88 3.68 2.01
N PHE A 72 16.59 3.53 0.88
CA PHE A 72 15.98 3.66 -0.45
C PHE A 72 14.82 2.68 -0.66
N PHE A 73 15.03 1.39 -0.37
CA PHE A 73 13.97 0.40 -0.54
C PHE A 73 12.79 0.64 0.40
N MET A 74 13.04 1.08 1.64
CA MET A 74 11.98 1.47 2.57
C MET A 74 11.21 2.71 2.11
N MET A 75 11.88 3.71 1.54
CA MET A 75 11.22 4.89 0.96
C MET A 75 10.29 4.49 -0.19
N VAL A 76 10.77 3.70 -1.14
CA VAL A 76 9.95 3.25 -2.28
C VAL A 76 8.79 2.38 -1.81
N LEU A 77 9.03 1.51 -0.82
CA LEU A 77 7.99 0.65 -0.24
C LEU A 77 6.91 1.46 0.46
N LEU A 78 7.30 2.43 1.29
CA LEU A 78 6.35 3.29 2.01
C LEU A 78 5.58 4.18 1.04
N PHE A 79 6.27 4.75 0.05
CA PHE A 79 5.63 5.54 -1.00
C PHE A 79 4.57 4.72 -1.74
N ALA A 80 4.93 3.53 -2.23
CA ALA A 80 3.98 2.67 -2.92
C ALA A 80 2.86 2.21 -1.98
N ALA A 81 3.14 1.85 -0.73
CA ALA A 81 2.11 1.46 0.23
C ALA A 81 1.11 2.59 0.54
N LEU A 82 1.60 3.83 0.65
CA LEU A 82 0.79 5.03 0.83
C LEU A 82 -0.01 5.36 -0.43
N ASN A 83 0.62 5.28 -1.60
CA ASN A 83 -0.05 5.42 -2.89
C ASN A 83 -1.22 4.43 -3.00
N GLY A 84 -1.09 3.24 -2.40
CA GLY A 84 -2.12 2.18 -2.40
C GLY A 84 -3.42 2.53 -1.68
N PHE A 85 -3.39 3.55 -0.83
CA PHE A 85 -4.58 4.14 -0.21
C PHE A 85 -5.23 5.22 -1.08
N LEU A 86 -4.55 5.71 -2.12
CA LEU A 86 -5.05 6.75 -3.02
C LEU A 86 -5.48 6.17 -4.37
N GLU A 87 -4.83 5.09 -4.80
CA GLU A 87 -5.03 4.48 -6.11
C GLU A 87 -5.01 2.94 -6.04
N SER A 88 -5.85 2.31 -6.85
CA SER A 88 -5.97 0.86 -6.92
C SER A 88 -5.02 0.29 -7.96
N PHE A 89 -3.75 0.07 -7.63
CA PHE A 89 -2.76 -0.55 -8.54
C PHE A 89 -2.36 -1.98 -8.14
N PHE A 90 -2.81 -2.49 -7.00
CA PHE A 90 -2.51 -3.87 -6.59
C PHE A 90 -3.12 -4.86 -7.59
N PHE A 91 -2.36 -5.90 -7.97
CA PHE A 91 -2.76 -6.99 -8.89
C PHE A 91 -2.98 -6.62 -10.36
N ARG A 92 -2.78 -5.37 -10.76
CA ARG A 92 -2.78 -5.00 -12.17
C ARG A 92 -1.41 -5.29 -12.79
N ARG A 93 -1.43 -6.09 -13.85
CA ARG A 93 -0.22 -6.68 -14.47
C ARG A 93 0.69 -5.64 -15.16
N ALA A 94 0.18 -4.44 -15.43
CA ALA A 94 0.86 -3.40 -16.19
C ALA A 94 1.27 -2.17 -15.35
N ASP A 95 0.99 -2.15 -14.04
CA ASP A 95 1.27 -0.98 -13.22
C ASP A 95 2.72 -0.96 -12.74
N PRO A 96 3.52 0.05 -13.15
CA PRO A 96 4.94 0.13 -12.77
C PRO A 96 5.11 0.25 -11.25
N VAL A 97 4.16 0.88 -10.55
CA VAL A 97 4.18 1.05 -9.09
C VAL A 97 4.14 -0.30 -8.37
N TRP A 98 3.34 -1.26 -8.85
CA TRP A 98 3.28 -2.61 -8.28
C TRP A 98 4.60 -3.36 -8.45
N LEU A 99 5.25 -3.22 -9.60
CA LEU A 99 6.57 -3.82 -9.83
C LEU A 99 7.63 -3.21 -8.91
N PHE A 100 7.67 -1.88 -8.77
CA PHE A 100 8.58 -1.22 -7.84
C PHE A 100 8.33 -1.61 -6.39
N PHE A 101 7.07 -1.78 -5.99
CA PHE A 101 6.72 -2.26 -4.66
C PHE A 101 7.31 -3.66 -4.38
N VAL A 102 7.08 -4.62 -5.28
CA VAL A 102 7.63 -5.99 -5.14
C VAL A 102 9.16 -5.98 -5.15
N LEU A 103 9.76 -5.19 -6.05
CA LEU A 103 11.21 -5.02 -6.12
C LEU A 103 11.79 -4.45 -4.82
N SER A 104 11.09 -3.51 -4.16
CA SER A 104 11.54 -2.96 -2.89
C SER A 104 11.47 -3.97 -1.75
N VAL A 105 10.40 -4.77 -1.67
CA VAL A 105 10.31 -5.86 -0.67
C VAL A 105 11.44 -6.87 -0.86
N LEU A 106 11.70 -7.29 -2.10
CA LEU A 106 12.78 -8.23 -2.42
C LEU A 106 14.16 -7.62 -2.18
N GLY A 107 14.36 -6.37 -2.59
CA GLY A 107 15.60 -5.63 -2.40
C GLY A 107 15.95 -5.47 -0.93
N LEU A 108 14.98 -5.12 -0.10
CA LEU A 108 15.16 -4.99 1.35
C LEU A 108 15.53 -6.33 2.00
N ARG A 109 14.85 -7.42 1.62
CA ARG A 109 15.20 -8.77 2.08
C ARG A 109 16.60 -9.18 1.64
N GLN A 110 17.02 -8.80 0.44
CA GLN A 110 18.36 -9.09 -0.07
C GLN A 110 19.44 -8.29 0.68
N VAL A 111 19.19 -7.03 1.02
CA VAL A 111 20.10 -6.21 1.85
C VAL A 111 20.23 -6.77 3.26
N ALA A 112 19.12 -7.23 3.84
CA ALA A 112 19.13 -7.83 5.18
C ALA A 112 19.91 -9.16 5.23
N LEU A 113 19.77 -10.01 4.20
CA LEU A 113 20.40 -11.34 4.17
C LEU A 113 21.84 -11.34 3.61
N ARG A 114 22.13 -10.51 2.62
CA ARG A 114 23.42 -10.46 1.91
C ARG A 114 24.02 -9.05 2.01
N PRO A 115 24.66 -8.71 3.14
CA PRO A 115 25.32 -7.43 3.27
C PRO A 115 26.40 -7.26 2.20
N LEU A 116 26.43 -6.09 1.55
CA LEU A 116 27.38 -5.81 0.48
C LEU A 116 28.83 -5.99 0.98
N ALA A 117 29.63 -6.63 0.14
CA ALA A 117 31.07 -6.78 0.38
C ALA A 117 31.75 -5.45 0.00
N VAL A 118 32.23 -4.73 1.01
CA VAL A 118 33.00 -3.50 0.81
C VAL A 118 34.26 -3.86 0.01
N ARG A 119 34.42 -3.28 -1.19
CA ARG A 119 35.68 -3.33 -1.92
C ARG A 119 36.67 -2.44 -1.17
N ARG A 120 37.62 -3.03 -0.45
CA ARG A 120 38.74 -2.26 0.12
C ARG A 120 39.52 -1.64 -1.04
N SER A 121 39.48 -0.32 -1.19
CA SER A 121 40.48 0.38 -1.98
C SER A 121 41.78 0.36 -1.18
N SER A 122 42.76 -0.38 -1.68
CA SER A 122 44.15 -0.33 -1.23
C SER A 122 44.78 1.01 -1.56
#